data_AF-A0A1S8XAZ3-F1
#
_entry.id   AF-A0A1S8XAZ3-F1
#
_cell.length_a   1.000
_cell.length_b   1.000
_cell.length_c   1.000
_cell.angle_alpha   90.00
_cell.angle_beta   90.00
_cell.angle_gamma   90.00
#
_symmetry.space_group_name_H-M   'P 1'
#
loop_
_entity.id
_entity.type
_entity.pdbx_description
1 polymer ?
#
loop_
_entity_poly.entity_id
_entity_poly.type
_entity_poly.pdbx_seq_one_letter_code
_entity_poly.pdbx_strand_id
1 'polypeptide(L)'
;MEANHRLNCKCHGVSGSCAQRVCFRQLRRIDDAVMQKALKARYLAAKHVSVGPNKQLIAKTLTASGFVDEVVKASELVFSEHSPDYCNKEPHRGSVGTHGRCTLIDLQQQLNTNGTSYSDTSEYRIVLPCLK
;
A
#
# COMPACT_ATOMS: atom_id res chain seq x y z
N MET A 1 10.27 9.71 0.10
CA MET A 1 10.25 9.43 -1.36
C MET A 1 11.55 8.78 -1.85
N GLU A 2 12.59 8.77 -1.02
CA GLU A 2 13.90 8.12 -1.23
C GLU A 2 13.85 6.63 -1.64
N ALA A 3 12.74 5.92 -1.40
CA ALA A 3 12.59 4.49 -1.73
C ALA A 3 12.24 4.20 -3.20
N ASN A 4 11.84 5.21 -4.00
CA ASN A 4 11.39 4.98 -5.38
C ASN A 4 12.54 4.70 -6.37
N HIS A 5 13.77 5.02 -5.98
CA HIS A 5 14.94 4.79 -6.81
C HIS A 5 15.80 3.67 -6.23
N ARG A 6 16.40 2.87 -7.11
CA ARG A 6 17.49 1.96 -6.79
C ARG A 6 18.73 2.34 -7.58
N LEU A 7 19.90 2.21 -6.97
CA LEU A 7 21.16 2.38 -7.67
C LEU A 7 21.44 1.12 -8.48
N ASN A 8 21.45 1.25 -9.81
CA ASN A 8 21.84 0.18 -10.71
C ASN A 8 23.20 0.49 -11.30
N CYS A 9 24.10 -0.49 -11.29
CA CYS A 9 25.44 -0.35 -11.83
C CYS A 9 25.64 -1.35 -12.97
N LYS A 10 26.30 -0.91 -14.05
CA LYS A 10 26.79 -1.77 -15.12
C LYS A 10 28.31 -1.82 -15.05
N CYS A 11 28.86 -3.03 -15.10
CA CYS A 11 30.29 -3.28 -15.11
C CYS A 11 30.80 -3.47 -16.54
N HIS A 12 31.98 -2.94 -16.84
CA HIS A 12 32.55 -2.98 -18.18
C HIS A 12 34.08 -3.06 -18.18
N GLY A 13 34.68 -3.61 -17.12
CA GLY A 13 36.10 -3.93 -17.09
C GLY A 13 36.46 -5.17 -17.91
N VAL A 14 37.77 -5.42 -18.07
CA VAL A 14 38.30 -6.56 -18.83
C VAL A 14 37.68 -7.87 -18.33
N SER A 15 37.25 -8.72 -19.26
CA SER A 15 36.58 -10.00 -18.97
C SER A 15 35.31 -9.89 -18.12
N GLY A 16 34.60 -8.74 -18.17
CA GLY A 16 33.38 -8.51 -17.39
C GLY A 16 33.65 -8.11 -15.94
N SER A 17 34.89 -7.77 -15.59
CA SER A 17 35.22 -7.30 -14.23
C SER A 17 34.53 -5.97 -13.91
N CYS A 18 34.25 -5.74 -12.62
CA CYS A 18 33.67 -4.49 -12.13
C CYS A 18 34.73 -3.47 -11.66
N ALA A 19 36.00 -3.63 -12.04
CA ALA A 19 37.07 -2.67 -11.73
C ALA A 19 36.72 -1.26 -12.24
N GLN A 20 36.03 -1.20 -13.39
CA GLN A 20 35.31 -0.01 -13.84
C GLN A 20 33.82 -0.33 -13.94
N ARG A 21 33.00 0.58 -13.40
CA ARG A 21 31.53 0.49 -13.47
C ARG A 21 30.92 1.87 -13.56
N VAL A 22 29.77 1.97 -14.20
CA VAL A 22 28.92 3.17 -14.19
C VAL A 22 27.64 2.85 -13.44
N CYS A 23 27.29 3.69 -12.48
CA CYS A 23 26.06 3.57 -11.70
C CYS A 23 25.09 4.70 -12.06
N PHE A 24 23.79 4.38 -12.11
CA PHE A 24 22.71 5.33 -12.36
C PHE A 24 21.53 5.01 -11.44
N ARG A 25 20.72 6.03 -11.13
CA ARG A 25 19.48 5.86 -10.37
C ARG A 25 18.39 5.40 -11.33
N GLN A 26 17.82 4.24 -11.06
CA GLN A 26 16.69 3.70 -11.82
C GLN A 26 15.44 3.68 -10.95
N LEU A 27 14.30 4.05 -11.52
CA LEU A 27 12.99 3.85 -10.88
C LEU A 27 12.75 2.38 -10.58
N ARG A 28 12.19 2.11 -9.41
CA ARG A 28 11.64 0.79 -9.09
C ARG A 28 10.36 0.59 -9.89
N ARG A 29 10.07 -0.67 -10.21
CA ARG A 29 8.76 -1.03 -10.73
C ARG A 29 7.73 -0.90 -9.61
N ILE A 30 6.47 -0.67 -9.97
CA ILE A 30 5.39 -0.51 -8.96
C ILE A 30 5.10 -1.82 -8.21
N ASP A 31 5.40 -2.96 -8.82
CA ASP A 31 5.29 -4.30 -8.23
C ASP A 31 6.50 -4.70 -7.38
N ASP A 32 7.52 -3.85 -7.25
CA ASP A 32 8.61 -4.06 -6.31
C ASP A 32 8.08 -4.07 -4.87
N ALA A 33 8.46 -5.07 -4.07
CA ALA A 33 7.94 -5.26 -2.72
C ALA A 33 8.18 -4.04 -1.80
N VAL A 34 9.29 -3.31 -1.98
CA VAL A 34 9.57 -2.10 -1.21
C VAL A 34 8.58 -0.99 -1.58
N MET A 35 8.29 -0.86 -2.88
CA MET A 35 7.31 0.11 -3.38
C MET A 35 5.89 -0.22 -2.93
N GLN A 36 5.47 -1.48 -3.06
CA GLN A 36 4.16 -1.93 -2.59
C GLN A 36 3.99 -1.71 -1.09
N LYS A 37 4.99 -2.08 -0.29
CA LYS A 37 4.98 -1.85 1.17
C LYS A 37 4.89 -0.37 1.51
N ALA A 38 5.65 0.48 0.83
CA ALA A 38 5.62 1.92 1.07
C ALA A 38 4.27 2.55 0.70
N LEU A 39 3.68 2.17 -0.44
CA LEU A 39 2.35 2.64 -0.84
C LEU A 39 1.26 2.13 0.13
N LYS A 40 1.30 0.85 0.50
CA LYS A 40 0.38 0.26 1.47
C LYS A 40 0.44 0.95 2.83
N ALA A 41 1.65 1.25 3.32
CA ALA A 41 1.83 1.97 4.58
C ALA A 41 1.21 3.38 4.53
N ARG A 42 1.35 4.09 3.40
CA ARG A 42 0.72 5.40 3.21
C ARG A 42 -0.80 5.31 3.12
N TYR A 43 -1.31 4.28 2.46
CA TYR A 43 -2.75 4.05 2.35
C TYR A 43 -3.37 3.71 3.71
N LEU A 44 -2.70 2.89 4.53
CA LEU A 44 -3.08 2.60 5.92
C LEU A 44 -3.05 3.83 6.83
N ALA A 45 -2.10 4.73 6.59
CA ALA A 45 -1.91 5.95 7.37
C ALA A 45 -2.63 7.17 6.75
N ALA A 46 -3.51 6.96 5.76
CA ALA A 46 -4.20 8.05 5.09
C ALA A 46 -5.08 8.83 6.08
N LYS A 47 -5.11 10.15 5.95
CA LYS A 47 -5.81 11.05 6.88
C LYS A 47 -7.15 11.52 6.30
N HIS A 48 -8.19 11.53 7.14
CA HIS A 48 -9.43 12.21 6.80
C HIS A 48 -9.22 13.72 6.87
N VAL A 49 -9.64 14.45 5.84
CA VAL A 49 -9.39 15.90 5.74
C VAL A 49 -10.66 16.72 5.52
N SER A 50 -10.63 17.93 6.04
CA SER A 50 -11.55 19.01 5.67
C SER A 50 -10.78 20.15 5.01
N VAL A 51 -11.51 21.01 4.30
CA VAL A 51 -10.94 22.21 3.68
C VAL A 51 -10.95 23.33 4.71
N GLY A 52 -9.75 23.78 5.10
CA GLY A 52 -9.55 24.92 5.99
C GLY A 52 -9.45 26.26 5.25
N PRO A 53 -9.11 27.33 5.98
CA PRO A 53 -8.84 28.65 5.39
C PRO A 53 -7.73 28.57 4.33
N ASN A 54 -7.84 29.37 3.27
CA ASN A 54 -6.90 29.40 2.14
C ASN A 54 -6.79 28.08 1.36
N LYS A 55 -7.85 27.26 1.36
CA LYS A 55 -7.92 25.97 0.62
C LYS A 55 -6.88 24.93 1.07
N GLN A 56 -6.40 25.04 2.30
CA GLN A 56 -5.49 24.03 2.87
C GLN A 56 -6.27 22.81 3.34
N LEU A 57 -5.69 21.62 3.19
CA LEU A 57 -6.25 20.38 3.71
C LEU A 57 -5.82 20.21 5.16
N ILE A 58 -6.80 20.11 6.05
CA ILE A 58 -6.60 20.00 7.49
C ILE A 58 -7.05 18.61 7.94
N ALA A 59 -6.18 17.89 8.65
CA ALA A 59 -6.50 16.64 9.32
C ALA A 59 -6.60 16.87 10.84
N LYS A 60 -7.47 16.11 11.51
CA LYS A 60 -7.53 16.08 12.98
C LYS A 60 -6.66 14.93 13.50
N THR A 61 -5.58 15.26 14.19
CA THR A 61 -4.66 14.28 14.78
C THR A 61 -4.84 14.26 16.29
N LEU A 62 -4.95 13.06 16.88
CA LEU A 62 -5.03 12.89 18.33
C LEU A 62 -3.64 13.00 18.96
N THR A 63 -3.51 13.88 19.95
CA THR A 63 -2.31 14.07 20.77
C THR A 63 -2.64 13.86 22.25
N ALA A 64 -1.63 13.87 23.12
CA ALA A 64 -1.83 13.69 24.56
C ALA A 64 -2.77 14.75 25.20
N SER A 65 -2.89 15.93 24.58
CA SER A 65 -3.73 17.03 25.03
C SER A 65 -5.07 17.13 24.27
N GLY A 66 -5.40 16.17 23.39
CA GLY A 66 -6.62 16.15 22.59
C GLY A 66 -6.39 16.23 21.09
N PHE A 67 -7.44 16.58 20.34
CA PHE A 67 -7.37 16.70 18.88
C PHE A 67 -6.78 18.03 18.45
N VAL A 68 -5.80 17.97 17.56
CA VAL A 68 -5.12 19.14 16.98
C VAL A 68 -5.30 19.13 15.46
N ASP A 69 -5.57 20.30 14.90
CA ASP A 69 -5.67 20.51 13.46
C ASP A 69 -4.26 20.61 12.86
N GLU A 70 -3.95 19.75 11.91
CA GLU A 70 -2.65 19.66 11.23
C GLU A 70 -2.84 19.88 9.73
N VAL A 71 -2.02 20.76 9.13
CA VAL A 71 -1.96 20.91 7.67
C VAL A 71 -1.25 19.69 7.08
N VAL A 72 -1.91 19.02 6.13
CA VAL A 72 -1.39 17.79 5.55
C VAL A 72 -0.20 18.05 4.63
N LYS A 73 0.82 17.18 4.71
CA LYS A 73 2.01 17.25 3.87
C LYS A 73 1.73 16.66 2.49
N ALA A 74 2.38 17.19 1.46
CA ALA A 74 2.23 16.72 0.07
C ALA A 74 2.60 15.23 -0.14
N SER A 75 3.36 14.62 0.77
CA SER A 75 3.76 13.21 0.69
C SER A 75 2.76 12.23 1.32
N GLU A 76 1.74 12.73 2.02
CA GLU A 76 0.72 11.95 2.72
C GLU A 76 -0.49 11.70 1.80
N LEU A 77 -1.18 10.57 2.01
CA LEU A 77 -2.45 10.31 1.35
C LEU A 77 -3.60 10.85 2.21
N VAL A 78 -4.63 11.35 1.55
CA VAL A 78 -5.80 11.96 2.18
C VAL A 78 -7.08 11.43 1.58
N PHE A 79 -8.16 11.47 2.35
CA PHE A 79 -9.51 11.19 1.88
C PHE A 79 -10.52 12.17 2.48
N SER A 80 -11.54 12.51 1.71
CA SER A 80 -12.62 13.44 2.11
C SER A 80 -13.89 12.74 2.56
N GLU A 81 -14.06 11.47 2.16
CA GLU A 81 -15.27 10.68 2.44
C GLU A 81 -14.87 9.32 3.00
N HIS A 82 -15.65 8.84 3.96
CA HIS A 82 -15.43 7.51 4.53
C HIS A 82 -15.65 6.42 3.48
N SER A 83 -14.85 5.36 3.57
CA SER A 83 -15.02 4.19 2.71
C SER A 83 -16.40 3.55 2.94
N PRO A 84 -17.11 3.14 1.86
CA PRO A 84 -18.36 2.41 1.98
C PRO A 84 -18.14 1.01 2.56
N ASP A 85 -19.24 0.34 2.92
CA ASP A 85 -19.21 -1.09 3.17
C ASP A 85 -19.04 -1.85 1.84
N TYR A 86 -17.99 -2.67 1.76
CA TYR A 86 -17.67 -3.49 0.59
C TYR A 86 -18.13 -4.95 0.72
N CYS A 87 -18.79 -5.31 1.84
CA CYS A 87 -19.20 -6.69 2.11
C CYS A 87 -20.34 -7.14 1.20
N ASN A 88 -21.35 -6.29 1.08
CA ASN A 88 -22.51 -6.54 0.24
C ASN A 88 -22.32 -5.93 -1.16
N LYS A 89 -23.07 -6.47 -2.12
CA LYS A 89 -23.11 -5.94 -3.49
C LYS A 89 -23.82 -4.60 -3.47
N GLU A 90 -23.17 -3.57 -3.98
CA GLU A 90 -23.72 -2.22 -4.13
C GLU A 90 -23.26 -1.64 -5.48
N PRO A 91 -23.96 -1.96 -6.59
CA PRO A 91 -23.54 -1.57 -7.94
C PRO A 91 -23.43 -0.05 -8.13
N HIS A 92 -24.29 0.72 -7.47
CA HIS A 92 -24.27 2.19 -7.54
C HIS A 92 -22.98 2.81 -6.99
N ARG A 93 -22.30 2.12 -6.07
CA ARG A 93 -21.00 2.52 -5.50
C ARG A 93 -19.83 1.70 -6.06
N GLY A 94 -20.07 0.86 -7.08
CA GLY A 94 -19.06 0.00 -7.68
C GLY A 94 -18.61 -1.18 -6.79
N SER A 95 -19.33 -1.49 -5.71
CA SER A 95 -19.01 -2.63 -4.86
C SER A 95 -19.60 -3.92 -5.43
N VAL A 96 -18.74 -4.89 -5.74
CA VAL A 96 -19.16 -6.24 -6.17
C VAL A 96 -19.44 -7.19 -5.01
N GLY A 97 -19.27 -6.74 -3.76
CA GLY A 97 -19.34 -7.57 -2.56
C GLY A 97 -18.14 -8.50 -2.39
N THR A 98 -18.07 -9.18 -1.24
CA THR A 98 -16.98 -10.12 -0.91
C THR A 98 -17.38 -11.60 -1.03
N HIS A 99 -18.68 -11.88 -1.22
CA HIS A 99 -19.22 -13.23 -1.32
C HIS A 99 -18.63 -13.98 -2.54
N GLY A 100 -18.18 -15.22 -2.34
CA GLY A 100 -17.61 -16.07 -3.39
C GLY A 100 -16.16 -15.77 -3.76
N ARG A 101 -15.49 -14.85 -3.05
CA ARG A 101 -14.04 -14.62 -3.21
C ARG A 101 -13.26 -15.65 -2.40
N CYS A 102 -12.23 -16.25 -2.99
CA CYS A 102 -11.33 -17.14 -2.26
C CYS A 102 -10.53 -16.37 -1.21
N THR A 103 -10.50 -16.89 0.01
CA THR A 103 -9.65 -16.40 1.09
C THR A 103 -8.35 -17.19 1.16
N LEU A 104 -7.37 -16.69 1.91
CA LEU A 104 -6.12 -17.42 2.16
C LEU A 104 -6.39 -18.79 2.84
N ILE A 105 -7.44 -18.89 3.67
CA ILE A 105 -7.84 -20.15 4.31
C ILE A 105 -8.33 -21.15 3.28
N ASP A 106 -9.16 -20.71 2.32
CA ASP A 106 -9.65 -21.56 1.23
C ASP A 106 -8.49 -22.05 0.35
N LEU A 107 -7.51 -21.19 0.09
CA LEU A 107 -6.29 -21.54 -0.66
C LEU A 107 -5.40 -22.52 0.11
N GLN A 108 -5.26 -22.37 1.43
CA GLN A 108 -4.51 -23.32 2.26
C GLN A 108 -5.20 -24.68 2.34
N GLN A 109 -6.53 -24.74 2.40
CA GLN A 109 -7.27 -26.00 2.34
C GLN A 109 -7.08 -26.72 0.99
N GLN A 110 -7.03 -25.97 -0.12
CA GLN A 110 -6.76 -26.53 -1.46
C GLN A 110 -5.30 -26.98 -1.67
N LEU A 111 -4.33 -26.34 -1.03
CA LEU A 111 -2.93 -26.74 -1.08
C LEU A 111 -2.64 -27.97 -0.20
N ASN A 112 -3.33 -28.09 0.93
CA ASN A 112 -3.21 -29.23 1.84
C ASN A 112 -3.72 -30.54 1.23
N THR A 113 -4.58 -30.49 0.20
CA THR A 113 -5.00 -31.69 -0.56
C THR A 113 -4.01 -32.08 -1.67
N ASN A 114 -3.12 -31.18 -2.10
CA ASN A 114 -2.24 -31.36 -3.26
C ASN A 114 -0.73 -31.42 -2.92
N GLY A 115 -0.36 -31.43 -1.64
CA GLY A 115 1.01 -31.74 -1.20
C GLY A 115 2.10 -30.71 -1.52
N THR A 116 1.77 -29.51 -1.99
CA THR A 116 2.74 -28.43 -2.24
C THR A 116 2.58 -27.31 -1.22
N SER A 117 3.58 -27.14 -0.33
CA SER A 117 3.64 -26.02 0.60
C SER A 117 4.04 -24.73 -0.13
N TYR A 118 3.09 -23.82 -0.34
CA TYR A 118 3.36 -22.46 -0.79
C TYR A 118 3.27 -21.51 0.40
N SER A 119 4.41 -20.97 0.82
CA SER A 119 4.51 -19.99 1.91
C SER A 119 4.43 -18.57 1.33
N ASP A 120 3.22 -18.07 1.11
CA ASP A 120 3.00 -16.65 0.87
C ASP A 120 2.32 -16.03 2.08
N THR A 121 3.15 -15.41 2.91
CA THR A 121 2.77 -14.65 4.12
C THR A 121 2.53 -13.17 3.79
N SER A 122 2.08 -12.83 2.59
CA SER A 122 1.59 -11.48 2.31
C SER A 122 0.24 -11.24 2.99
N GLU A 123 0.32 -10.60 4.14
CA GLU A 123 -0.71 -9.99 4.97
C GLU A 123 -1.68 -9.10 4.17
N TYR A 124 -2.99 -9.40 4.13
CA TYR A 124 -4.01 -8.54 3.51
C TYR A 124 -5.13 -8.20 4.48
N ARG A 125 -5.06 -7.03 5.15
CA ARG A 125 -6.21 -6.45 5.85
C ARG A 125 -6.17 -4.91 5.80
N ILE A 126 -6.94 -4.33 4.87
CA ILE A 126 -7.35 -2.91 4.89
C ILE A 126 -8.81 -2.74 4.44
N VAL A 127 -9.40 -3.75 3.80
CA VAL A 127 -10.85 -3.91 3.93
C VAL A 127 -11.04 -4.42 5.35
N LEU A 128 -11.66 -3.62 6.22
CA LEU A 128 -12.11 -4.10 7.52
C LEU A 128 -12.75 -5.47 7.27
N PRO A 129 -12.39 -6.53 8.02
CA PRO A 129 -13.11 -7.78 7.92
C PRO A 129 -14.59 -7.44 8.08
N CYS A 130 -15.42 -7.94 7.18
CA CYS A 130 -16.86 -7.84 7.29
C CYS A 130 -17.23 -8.29 8.70
N LEU A 131 -17.52 -7.33 9.59
CA LEU A 131 -17.94 -7.58 10.96
C LEU A 131 -19.30 -8.26 10.81
N LYS A 132 -19.31 -9.58 10.92
CA LYS A 132 -20.49 -10.30 11.38
C LYS A 132 -20.48 -10.29 12.89
#